data_AF-U9U650-F1
#
_entry.id   AF-U9U650-F1
#
_cell.length_a   1.000
_cell.length_b   1.000
_cell.length_c   1.000
_cell.angle_alpha   90.00
_cell.angle_beta   90.00
_cell.angle_gamma   90.00
#
_symmetry.space_group_name_H-M   'P 1'
#
loop_
_entity.id
_entity.type
_entity.pdbx_description
1 polymer ?
#
loop_
_entity_poly.entity_id
_entity_poly.type
_entity_poly.pdbx_seq_one_letter_code
_entity_poly.pdbx_strand_id
1 'polypeptide(L)'
;MRKNSHNTLNIQYECQILPPILCFYTDGGPDHRCNYGSIQIALICLFLQGDFNLLVAVRTTPNHSWTNSAERIMSTLNLGLQGVALKRDQMSSESKSLFDMTNTLSDIRQKAQEFNELKSELKESIVSIQDLLNSRTERLLLKDKKFKCHNSANSTLKIEETTQAQIRHHSVLVEFMNTHCRIKKCNNTTCLYCKPIRLPSSEFRNLSFLPDPIPSQNNTDHYATFQDIYRTETTEKYRPTYIQSQVNAEPIPKSILVVRKIRSYINCEDCGKRRCVYSDKSLTCKEQQDYQQALDSYSYSCGALIFLDDHYLKETVFVRTRISCNSPIEILYYSSHKSGNYLICYYCGESEDLVTTPQSLKEHFKQIYPLCEGCQGNGKEFYTKGEIKTNGCSSKHHKI
;
A
#
# COMPACT_ATOMS: atom_id res chain seq x y z
N MET A 1 -11.33 -6.44 -6.81
CA MET A 1 -12.40 -7.13 -6.03
C MET A 1 -13.64 -6.31 -5.63
N ARG A 2 -13.92 -5.16 -6.28
CA ARG A 2 -14.97 -4.20 -5.82
C ARG A 2 -16.44 -4.63 -5.97
N LYS A 3 -16.75 -5.87 -6.40
CA LYS A 3 -18.10 -6.23 -6.90
C LYS A 3 -18.67 -7.59 -6.48
N ASN A 4 -17.93 -8.45 -5.77
CA ASN A 4 -18.34 -9.86 -5.67
C ASN A 4 -18.66 -10.42 -4.28
N SER A 5 -18.24 -9.81 -3.18
CA SER A 5 -18.38 -10.49 -1.88
C SER A 5 -19.84 -10.80 -1.51
N HIS A 6 -20.79 -9.88 -1.76
CA HIS A 6 -22.20 -10.11 -1.46
C HIS A 6 -22.83 -11.17 -2.40
N ASN A 7 -22.55 -11.11 -3.71
CA ASN A 7 -23.04 -12.11 -4.65
C ASN A 7 -22.45 -13.49 -4.38
N THR A 8 -21.15 -13.58 -4.06
CA THR A 8 -20.50 -14.84 -3.66
C THR A 8 -21.13 -15.40 -2.38
N LEU A 9 -21.49 -14.55 -1.42
CA LEU A 9 -22.20 -14.99 -0.22
C LEU A 9 -23.61 -15.48 -0.55
N ASN A 10 -24.36 -14.79 -1.39
CA ASN A 10 -25.69 -15.23 -1.82
C ASN A 10 -25.63 -16.59 -2.54
N ILE A 11 -24.59 -16.82 -3.34
CA ILE A 11 -24.33 -18.09 -4.01
C ILE A 11 -23.95 -19.19 -3.00
N GLN A 12 -23.05 -18.90 -2.06
CA GLN A 12 -22.60 -19.87 -1.06
C GLN A 12 -23.75 -20.33 -0.14
N TYR A 13 -24.69 -19.44 0.14
CA TYR A 13 -25.84 -19.69 0.99
C TYR A 13 -27.15 -19.77 0.20
N GLU A 14 -27.12 -20.26 -1.05
CA GLU A 14 -28.35 -20.54 -1.82
C GLU A 14 -29.35 -21.34 -0.95
N CYS A 15 -30.44 -20.67 -0.55
CA CYS A 15 -31.50 -21.16 0.36
C CYS A 15 -31.20 -21.19 1.87
N GLN A 16 -30.12 -20.54 2.36
CA GLN A 16 -29.80 -20.42 3.78
C GLN A 16 -29.71 -18.97 4.23
N ILE A 17 -30.11 -18.71 5.48
CA ILE A 17 -30.00 -17.38 6.07
C ILE A 17 -28.52 -17.10 6.33
N LEU A 18 -27.97 -16.02 5.74
CA LEU A 18 -26.60 -15.57 5.97
C LEU A 18 -26.30 -15.46 7.47
N PRO A 19 -25.13 -15.90 7.97
CA PRO A 19 -24.80 -15.76 9.38
C PRO A 19 -24.79 -14.29 9.80
N PRO A 20 -25.16 -13.95 11.03
CA PRO A 20 -25.21 -12.55 11.48
C PRO A 20 -23.81 -11.93 11.66
N ILE A 21 -22.73 -12.73 11.69
CA ILE A 21 -21.35 -12.23 11.77
C ILE A 21 -20.60 -12.71 10.53
N LEU A 22 -19.89 -11.78 9.88
CA LEU A 22 -19.01 -12.09 8.74
C LEU A 22 -17.56 -11.77 9.10
N CYS A 23 -16.69 -12.78 9.03
CA CYS A 23 -15.24 -12.60 9.12
C CYS A 23 -14.62 -12.87 7.74
N PHE A 24 -13.99 -11.86 7.15
CA PHE A 24 -13.37 -11.94 5.83
C PHE A 24 -11.85 -11.91 5.95
N TYR A 25 -11.18 -12.98 5.53
CA TYR A 25 -9.73 -13.12 5.63
C TYR A 25 -9.05 -12.77 4.30
N THR A 26 -7.98 -11.98 4.38
CA THR A 26 -7.20 -11.52 3.21
C THR A 26 -5.72 -11.48 3.53
N ASP A 27 -4.88 -11.49 2.50
CA ASP A 27 -3.44 -11.20 2.59
C ASP A 27 -3.14 -9.69 2.81
N GLY A 28 -4.15 -8.84 2.69
CA GLY A 28 -4.03 -7.38 2.77
C GLY A 28 -3.27 -6.77 1.60
N GLY A 29 -3.32 -7.40 0.41
CA GLY A 29 -2.94 -6.79 -0.85
C GLY A 29 -3.69 -5.47 -1.11
N PRO A 30 -3.28 -4.66 -2.12
CA PRO A 30 -3.85 -3.34 -2.38
C PRO A 30 -5.39 -3.31 -2.48
N ASP A 31 -5.99 -4.39 -2.97
CA ASP A 31 -7.44 -4.58 -3.11
C ASP A 31 -8.18 -4.86 -1.77
N HIS A 32 -7.45 -4.98 -0.66
CA HIS A 32 -7.96 -5.30 0.67
C HIS A 32 -7.46 -4.33 1.75
N ARG A 33 -6.73 -3.29 1.36
CA ARG A 33 -6.20 -2.31 2.30
C ARG A 33 -7.31 -1.41 2.84
N CYS A 34 -7.64 -1.58 4.12
CA CYS A 34 -8.73 -0.86 4.78
C CYS A 34 -8.47 0.65 4.99
N ASN A 35 -7.29 1.17 4.65
CA ASN A 35 -7.01 2.61 4.60
C ASN A 35 -7.49 3.27 3.29
N TYR A 36 -7.75 2.48 2.25
CA TYR A 36 -8.26 2.98 0.98
C TYR A 36 -9.77 3.19 1.08
N GLY A 37 -10.21 4.40 0.72
CA GLY A 37 -11.62 4.79 0.77
C GLY A 37 -12.53 3.84 0.01
N SER A 38 -12.11 3.42 -1.19
CA SER A 38 -12.81 2.42 -2.00
C SER A 38 -13.09 1.10 -1.28
N ILE A 39 -12.17 0.65 -0.42
CA ILE A 39 -12.32 -0.59 0.34
C ILE A 39 -13.25 -0.36 1.53
N GLN A 40 -13.14 0.77 2.21
CA GLN A 40 -14.06 1.14 3.30
C GLN A 40 -15.51 1.19 2.80
N ILE A 41 -15.76 1.88 1.69
CA ILE A 41 -17.10 1.93 1.07
C ILE A 41 -17.58 0.52 0.71
N ALA A 42 -16.74 -0.30 0.08
CA ALA A 42 -17.12 -1.65 -0.31
C ALA A 42 -17.51 -2.52 0.90
N LEU A 43 -16.77 -2.42 2.02
CA LEU A 43 -17.07 -3.13 3.25
C LEU A 43 -18.36 -2.62 3.92
N ILE A 44 -18.62 -1.32 3.89
CA ILE A 44 -19.88 -0.73 4.38
C ILE A 44 -21.06 -1.20 3.54
N CYS A 45 -20.95 -1.16 2.20
CA CYS A 45 -21.98 -1.69 1.31
C CYS A 45 -22.25 -3.18 1.59
N LEU A 46 -21.19 -3.98 1.76
CA LEU A 46 -21.30 -5.41 2.10
C LEU A 46 -22.01 -5.62 3.45
N PHE A 47 -21.68 -4.81 4.45
CA PHE A 47 -22.30 -4.84 5.77
C PHE A 47 -23.80 -4.57 5.72
N LEU A 48 -24.19 -3.49 5.02
CA LEU A 48 -25.58 -3.07 4.90
C LEU A 48 -26.41 -4.05 4.04
N GLN A 49 -25.85 -4.51 2.91
CA GLN A 49 -26.53 -5.44 2.01
C GLN A 49 -26.70 -6.83 2.62
N GLY A 50 -25.67 -7.34 3.32
CA GLY A 50 -25.71 -8.64 3.98
C GLY A 50 -26.44 -8.65 5.32
N ASP A 51 -26.90 -7.49 5.80
CA ASP A 51 -27.58 -7.33 7.10
C ASP A 51 -26.79 -7.93 8.29
N PHE A 52 -25.47 -7.75 8.26
CA PHE A 52 -24.59 -8.29 9.30
C PHE A 52 -24.72 -7.49 10.60
N ASN A 53 -24.59 -8.16 11.73
CA ASN A 53 -24.50 -7.55 13.05
C ASN A 53 -23.07 -7.10 13.37
N LEU A 54 -22.08 -7.80 12.82
CA LEU A 54 -20.66 -7.47 12.88
C LEU A 54 -19.97 -7.94 11.59
N LEU A 55 -19.15 -7.08 10.99
CA LEU A 55 -18.25 -7.46 9.90
C LEU A 55 -16.80 -7.22 10.33
N VAL A 56 -15.97 -8.25 10.21
CA VAL A 56 -14.55 -8.20 10.54
C VAL A 56 -13.72 -8.45 9.28
N ALA A 57 -12.93 -7.47 8.87
CA ALA A 57 -11.92 -7.65 7.83
C ALA A 57 -10.59 -8.04 8.48
N VAL A 58 -10.24 -9.31 8.40
CA VAL A 58 -9.00 -9.86 8.95
C VAL A 58 -7.92 -9.87 7.89
N ARG A 59 -6.74 -9.38 8.27
CA ARG A 59 -5.53 -9.46 7.45
C ARG A 59 -4.58 -10.50 8.04
N THR A 60 -4.14 -11.45 7.23
CA THR A 60 -3.11 -12.41 7.64
C THR A 60 -1.77 -11.71 7.76
N THR A 61 -0.91 -12.23 8.64
CA THR A 61 0.44 -11.67 8.81
C THR A 61 1.24 -11.81 7.51
N PRO A 62 2.02 -10.79 7.12
CA PRO A 62 2.90 -10.89 5.96
C PRO A 62 3.80 -12.13 6.07
N ASN A 63 4.04 -12.81 4.95
CA ASN A 63 4.83 -14.05 4.87
C ASN A 63 4.24 -15.28 5.60
N HIS A 64 2.99 -15.22 6.07
CA HIS A 64 2.27 -16.37 6.62
C HIS A 64 1.10 -16.79 5.72
N SER A 65 1.32 -16.81 4.40
CA SER A 65 0.29 -17.17 3.40
C SER A 65 -0.33 -18.55 3.65
N TRP A 66 0.39 -19.48 4.27
CA TRP A 66 -0.13 -20.79 4.68
C TRP A 66 -1.34 -20.73 5.63
N THR A 67 -1.52 -19.62 6.36
CA THR A 67 -2.72 -19.39 7.21
C THR A 67 -3.95 -18.96 6.40
N ASN A 68 -3.75 -18.47 5.17
CA ASN A 68 -4.84 -18.08 4.29
C ASN A 68 -5.49 -19.34 3.69
N SER A 69 -6.76 -19.57 3.98
CA SER A 69 -7.51 -20.71 3.47
C SER A 69 -7.60 -20.73 1.93
N ALA A 70 -7.56 -19.56 1.28
CA ALA A 70 -7.56 -19.47 -0.17
C ALA A 70 -6.31 -20.12 -0.79
N GLU A 71 -5.14 -19.90 -0.19
CA GLU A 71 -3.86 -20.46 -0.66
C GLU A 71 -3.85 -21.99 -0.58
N ARG A 72 -4.53 -22.56 0.43
CA ARG A 72 -4.64 -24.02 0.58
C ARG A 72 -5.37 -24.66 -0.61
N ILE A 73 -6.36 -23.96 -1.17
CA ILE A 73 -7.18 -24.45 -2.30
C ILE A 73 -6.46 -24.26 -3.64
N MET A 74 -5.56 -23.29 -3.76
CA MET A 74 -4.83 -23.00 -5.01
C MET A 74 -4.08 -24.22 -5.54
N SER A 75 -3.49 -25.04 -4.65
CA SER A 75 -2.82 -26.29 -5.03
C SER A 75 -3.75 -27.26 -5.78
N THR A 76 -5.01 -27.39 -5.35
CA THR A 76 -6.03 -28.20 -6.00
C THR A 76 -6.45 -27.59 -7.34
N LEU A 77 -6.67 -26.27 -7.39
CA LEU A 77 -7.04 -25.58 -8.64
C LEU A 77 -5.96 -25.73 -9.71
N ASN A 78 -4.68 -25.71 -9.32
CA ASN A 78 -3.57 -25.89 -10.24
C ASN A 78 -3.59 -27.24 -10.96
N LEU A 79 -4.12 -28.31 -10.35
CA LEU A 79 -4.30 -29.61 -11.02
C LEU A 79 -5.21 -29.49 -12.24
N GLY A 80 -6.27 -28.67 -12.14
CA GLY A 80 -7.18 -28.39 -13.25
C GLY A 80 -6.49 -27.68 -14.40
N LEU A 81 -5.39 -26.96 -14.14
CA LEU A 81 -4.64 -26.18 -15.12
C LEU A 81 -3.40 -26.89 -15.66
N GLN A 82 -3.03 -28.06 -15.12
CA GLN A 82 -1.86 -28.81 -15.59
C GLN A 82 -2.01 -29.23 -17.05
N GLY A 83 -0.96 -28.96 -17.84
CA GLY A 83 -0.91 -29.30 -19.27
C GLY A 83 -1.91 -28.54 -20.14
N VAL A 84 -2.43 -27.40 -19.66
CA VAL A 84 -3.38 -26.56 -20.41
C VAL A 84 -2.63 -25.43 -21.12
N ALA A 85 -2.78 -25.35 -22.44
CA ALA A 85 -2.44 -24.17 -23.22
C ALA A 85 -3.73 -23.45 -23.62
N LEU A 86 -3.78 -22.13 -23.41
CA LEU A 86 -4.95 -21.31 -23.73
C LEU A 86 -4.66 -20.45 -24.95
N LYS A 87 -5.55 -20.51 -25.93
CA LYS A 87 -5.53 -19.65 -27.12
C LYS A 87 -6.94 -19.18 -27.37
N ARG A 88 -7.11 -17.87 -27.52
CA ARG A 88 -8.39 -17.27 -27.89
C ARG A 88 -8.76 -17.64 -29.31
N ASP A 89 -10.04 -17.68 -29.59
CA ASP A 89 -10.52 -17.89 -30.95
C ASP A 89 -10.16 -16.69 -31.83
N GLN A 90 -10.12 -16.97 -33.13
CA GLN A 90 -9.82 -15.95 -34.11
C GLN A 90 -10.96 -14.93 -34.18
N MET A 91 -10.57 -13.67 -34.25
CA MET A 91 -11.45 -12.52 -34.42
C MET A 91 -11.40 -12.06 -35.88
N SER A 92 -12.29 -11.15 -36.27
CA SER A 92 -12.22 -10.48 -37.57
C SER A 92 -10.89 -9.73 -37.73
N SER A 93 -10.49 -9.53 -38.98
CA SER A 93 -9.29 -8.75 -39.34
C SER A 93 -9.32 -7.34 -38.75
N GLU A 94 -10.49 -6.70 -38.78
CA GLU A 94 -10.74 -5.35 -38.31
C GLU A 94 -10.57 -5.27 -36.79
N SER A 95 -11.28 -6.13 -36.04
CA SER A 95 -11.16 -6.17 -34.58
C SER A 95 -9.76 -6.60 -34.13
N LYS A 96 -9.08 -7.46 -34.90
CA LYS A 96 -7.70 -7.86 -34.63
C LYS A 96 -6.72 -6.69 -34.80
N SER A 97 -6.86 -5.93 -35.88
CA SER A 97 -6.06 -4.72 -36.13
C SER A 97 -6.28 -3.68 -35.03
N LEU A 98 -7.54 -3.40 -34.69
CA LEU A 98 -7.89 -2.47 -33.60
C LEU A 98 -7.31 -2.91 -32.25
N PHE A 99 -7.38 -4.20 -31.93
CA PHE A 99 -6.80 -4.74 -30.72
C PHE A 99 -5.26 -4.63 -30.71
N ASP A 100 -4.61 -4.94 -31.84
CA ASP A 100 -3.15 -4.91 -31.94
C ASP A 100 -2.58 -3.48 -31.89
N MET A 101 -3.38 -2.45 -32.18
CA MET A 101 -3.03 -1.03 -32.00
C MET A 101 -3.10 -0.54 -30.55
N THR A 102 -3.66 -1.34 -29.62
CA THR A 102 -3.83 -0.94 -28.22
C THR A 102 -2.74 -1.50 -27.32
N ASN A 103 -2.24 -0.68 -26.39
CA ASN A 103 -1.11 -1.05 -25.52
C ASN A 103 -1.54 -1.29 -24.06
N THR A 104 -2.71 -0.82 -23.65
CA THR A 104 -3.21 -0.97 -22.28
C THR A 104 -4.65 -1.47 -22.23
N LEU A 105 -5.04 -2.07 -21.11
CA LEU A 105 -6.44 -2.44 -20.84
C LEU A 105 -7.38 -1.23 -20.85
N SER A 106 -6.86 -0.02 -20.58
CA SER A 106 -7.64 1.22 -20.67
C SER A 106 -7.94 1.54 -22.13
N ASP A 107 -6.92 1.49 -22.98
CA ASP A 107 -7.06 1.76 -24.42
C ASP A 107 -7.99 0.76 -25.08
N ILE A 108 -7.86 -0.53 -24.73
CA ILE A 108 -8.77 -1.59 -25.20
C ILE A 108 -10.21 -1.26 -24.82
N ARG A 109 -10.47 -0.84 -23.58
CA ARG A 109 -11.82 -0.49 -23.12
C ARG A 109 -12.37 0.73 -23.82
N GLN A 110 -11.55 1.74 -24.04
CA GLN A 110 -11.93 2.94 -24.78
C GLN A 110 -12.26 2.60 -26.23
N LYS A 111 -11.39 1.84 -26.91
CA LYS A 111 -11.63 1.37 -28.27
C LYS A 111 -12.86 0.48 -28.38
N ALA A 112 -13.13 -0.37 -27.39
CA ALA A 112 -14.33 -1.19 -27.32
C ALA A 112 -15.62 -0.40 -26.99
N GLN A 113 -15.50 0.84 -26.49
CA GLN A 113 -16.63 1.77 -26.37
C GLN A 113 -16.88 2.52 -27.68
N GLU A 114 -15.82 2.84 -28.42
CA GLU A 114 -15.90 3.45 -29.75
C GLU A 114 -16.40 2.44 -30.81
N PHE A 115 -15.98 1.18 -30.70
CA PHE A 115 -16.30 0.09 -31.64
C PHE A 115 -16.96 -1.09 -30.91
N ASN A 116 -18.29 -1.18 -31.00
CA ASN A 116 -19.05 -2.22 -30.30
C ASN A 116 -18.74 -3.65 -30.79
N GLU A 117 -18.39 -3.84 -32.06
CA GLU A 117 -18.01 -5.14 -32.63
C GLU A 117 -16.74 -5.72 -31.97
N LEU A 118 -15.75 -4.86 -31.71
CA LEU A 118 -14.55 -5.26 -30.96
C LEU A 118 -14.92 -5.81 -29.58
N LYS A 119 -15.94 -5.22 -28.92
CA LYS A 119 -16.41 -5.66 -27.60
C LYS A 119 -17.11 -7.02 -27.65
N SER A 120 -17.96 -7.26 -28.65
CA SER A 120 -18.64 -8.56 -28.80
C SER A 120 -17.66 -9.65 -29.17
N GLU A 121 -16.79 -9.41 -30.16
CA GLU A 121 -15.80 -10.40 -30.60
C GLU A 121 -14.77 -10.73 -29.50
N LEU A 122 -14.37 -9.75 -28.68
CA LEU A 122 -13.48 -10.02 -27.54
C LEU A 122 -14.14 -10.91 -26.50
N LYS A 123 -15.46 -10.78 -26.30
CA LYS A 123 -16.20 -11.67 -25.40
C LYS A 123 -16.35 -13.06 -26.00
N GLU A 124 -16.74 -13.14 -27.27
CA GLU A 124 -16.95 -14.41 -27.98
C GLU A 124 -15.65 -15.21 -28.11
N SER A 125 -14.54 -14.54 -28.44
CA SER A 125 -13.24 -15.20 -28.63
C SER A 125 -12.65 -15.88 -27.39
N ILE A 126 -13.21 -15.66 -26.20
CA ILE A 126 -12.78 -16.31 -24.96
C ILE A 126 -13.81 -17.29 -24.41
N VAL A 127 -14.99 -17.44 -25.02
CA VAL A 127 -16.05 -18.34 -24.52
C VAL A 127 -15.55 -19.79 -24.48
N SER A 128 -14.90 -20.26 -25.55
CA SER A 128 -14.33 -21.61 -25.62
C SER A 128 -13.31 -21.89 -24.50
N ILE A 129 -12.49 -20.89 -24.17
CA ILE A 129 -11.55 -20.94 -23.04
C ILE A 129 -12.31 -21.02 -21.71
N GLN A 130 -13.34 -20.19 -21.53
CA GLN A 130 -14.14 -20.19 -20.30
C GLN A 130 -14.81 -21.54 -20.07
N ASP A 131 -15.40 -22.13 -21.11
CA ASP A 131 -16.03 -23.45 -21.05
C ASP A 131 -15.02 -24.56 -20.75
N LEU A 132 -13.84 -24.52 -21.38
CA LEU A 132 -12.74 -25.44 -21.10
C LEU A 132 -12.32 -25.36 -19.62
N LEU A 133 -12.08 -24.15 -19.11
CA LEU A 133 -11.65 -23.92 -17.74
C LEU A 133 -12.75 -24.33 -16.74
N ASN A 134 -14.02 -24.04 -17.04
CA ASN A 134 -15.16 -24.46 -16.23
C ASN A 134 -15.24 -25.98 -16.17
N SER A 135 -15.24 -26.65 -17.32
CA SER A 135 -15.32 -28.12 -17.39
C SER A 135 -14.19 -28.80 -16.64
N ARG A 136 -12.96 -28.27 -16.69
CA ARG A 136 -11.82 -28.83 -15.94
C ARG A 136 -11.92 -28.54 -14.45
N THR A 137 -12.35 -27.35 -14.07
CA THR A 137 -12.49 -26.97 -12.66
C THR A 137 -13.58 -27.80 -11.97
N GLU A 138 -14.73 -28.01 -12.62
CA GLU A 138 -15.86 -28.79 -12.07
C GLU A 138 -15.57 -30.28 -11.89
N ARG A 139 -14.51 -30.80 -12.53
CA ARG A 139 -14.00 -32.17 -12.30
C ARG A 139 -13.15 -32.28 -11.04
N LEU A 140 -12.64 -31.17 -10.50
CA LEU A 140 -11.85 -31.18 -9.28
C LEU A 140 -12.74 -31.50 -8.07
N LEU A 141 -12.12 -32.10 -7.06
CA LEU A 141 -12.75 -32.47 -5.80
C LEU A 141 -11.94 -31.91 -4.65
N LEU A 142 -12.63 -31.40 -3.64
CA LEU A 142 -12.04 -31.04 -2.35
C LEU A 142 -12.93 -31.62 -1.24
N LYS A 143 -12.38 -32.56 -0.47
CA LYS A 143 -13.13 -33.30 0.57
C LYS A 143 -14.44 -33.88 0.03
N ASP A 144 -14.34 -34.58 -1.10
CA ASP A 144 -15.46 -35.24 -1.80
C ASP A 144 -16.55 -34.30 -2.34
N LYS A 145 -16.32 -32.98 -2.31
CA LYS A 145 -17.21 -31.99 -2.93
C LYS A 145 -16.61 -31.48 -4.23
N LYS A 146 -17.43 -31.47 -5.29
CA LYS A 146 -17.06 -30.89 -6.58
C LYS A 146 -17.04 -29.37 -6.52
N PHE A 147 -16.13 -28.77 -7.28
CA PHE A 147 -16.15 -27.33 -7.50
C PHE A 147 -17.34 -26.95 -8.40
N LYS A 148 -17.83 -25.72 -8.23
CA LYS A 148 -18.86 -25.13 -9.07
C LYS A 148 -18.32 -23.84 -9.69
N CYS A 149 -18.54 -23.67 -10.98
CA CYS A 149 -18.23 -22.42 -11.66
C CYS A 149 -19.45 -21.51 -11.67
N HIS A 150 -19.21 -20.20 -11.56
CA HIS A 150 -20.25 -19.18 -11.55
C HIS A 150 -19.93 -18.08 -12.57
N ASN A 151 -20.98 -17.54 -13.18
CA ASN A 151 -20.86 -16.46 -14.15
C ASN A 151 -20.41 -15.16 -13.47
N SER A 152 -19.70 -14.31 -14.22
CA SER A 152 -19.25 -13.01 -13.72
C SER A 152 -20.45 -12.10 -13.38
N ALA A 153 -20.40 -11.43 -12.24
CA ALA A 153 -21.43 -10.45 -11.88
C ALA A 153 -21.36 -9.17 -12.76
N ASN A 154 -22.53 -8.60 -13.08
CA ASN A 154 -22.67 -7.41 -13.92
C ASN A 154 -21.98 -6.15 -13.33
N SER A 155 -21.48 -5.30 -14.22
CA SER A 155 -20.46 -4.28 -13.97
C SER A 155 -20.97 -2.93 -13.41
N THR A 156 -21.88 -2.88 -12.45
CA THR A 156 -22.66 -1.65 -12.16
C THR A 156 -22.11 -0.65 -11.12
N LEU A 157 -20.81 -0.67 -10.78
CA LEU A 157 -20.21 0.35 -9.91
C LEU A 157 -19.10 1.11 -10.63
N LYS A 158 -19.26 2.44 -10.76
CA LYS A 158 -18.25 3.37 -11.26
C LYS A 158 -17.22 3.65 -10.15
N ILE A 159 -15.95 3.69 -10.52
CA ILE A 159 -14.79 3.68 -9.61
C ILE A 159 -14.40 5.07 -9.10
N GLU A 160 -15.00 6.11 -9.66
CA GLU A 160 -14.44 7.46 -9.75
C GLU A 160 -14.63 8.33 -8.48
N GLU A 161 -15.45 7.90 -7.52
CA GLU A 161 -15.81 8.68 -6.32
C GLU A 161 -15.26 8.11 -5.00
N THR A 162 -14.19 7.31 -5.06
CA THR A 162 -13.77 6.47 -3.93
C THR A 162 -12.45 6.88 -3.25
N THR A 163 -11.95 8.08 -3.54
CA THR A 163 -10.76 8.61 -2.85
C THR A 163 -11.08 9.11 -1.45
N GLN A 164 -10.09 9.10 -0.55
CA GLN A 164 -10.27 9.61 0.82
C GLN A 164 -10.67 11.10 0.87
N ALA A 165 -10.20 11.90 -0.10
CA ALA A 165 -10.59 13.31 -0.19
C ALA A 165 -12.09 13.45 -0.51
N GLN A 166 -12.58 12.70 -1.50
CA GLN A 166 -14.00 12.71 -1.89
C GLN A 166 -14.92 12.19 -0.76
N ILE A 167 -14.51 11.13 -0.07
CA ILE A 167 -15.28 10.55 1.05
C ILE A 167 -15.53 11.58 2.16
N ARG A 168 -14.56 12.44 2.46
CA ARG A 168 -14.69 13.48 3.49
C ARG A 168 -15.76 14.53 3.16
N HIS A 169 -16.11 14.70 1.89
CA HIS A 169 -17.16 15.62 1.46
C HIS A 169 -18.57 14.99 1.58
N HIS A 170 -18.67 13.69 1.85
CA HIS A 170 -19.95 12.99 1.97
C HIS A 170 -20.36 12.86 3.44
N SER A 171 -21.06 13.89 3.96
CA SER A 171 -21.43 14.01 5.38
C SER A 171 -22.08 12.76 5.96
N VAL A 172 -23.03 12.16 5.24
CA VAL A 172 -23.75 10.93 5.65
C VAL A 172 -22.79 9.74 5.87
N LEU A 173 -21.77 9.60 5.02
CA LEU A 173 -20.80 8.50 5.12
C LEU A 173 -19.83 8.74 6.27
N VAL A 174 -19.41 9.99 6.47
CA VAL A 174 -18.59 10.40 7.62
C VAL A 174 -19.34 10.17 8.93
N GLU A 175 -20.62 10.54 8.98
CA GLU A 175 -21.50 10.29 10.12
C GLU A 175 -21.65 8.79 10.39
N PHE A 176 -21.88 7.97 9.35
CA PHE A 176 -21.91 6.52 9.50
C PHE A 176 -20.60 5.98 10.08
N MET A 177 -19.45 6.38 9.55
CA MET A 177 -18.14 5.91 10.05
C MET A 177 -17.88 6.32 11.50
N ASN A 178 -18.33 7.50 11.91
CA ASN A 178 -18.19 7.99 13.28
C ASN A 178 -19.13 7.25 14.25
N THR A 179 -20.38 7.00 13.84
CA THR A 179 -21.41 6.40 14.69
C THR A 179 -21.33 4.87 14.75
N HIS A 180 -20.88 4.20 13.67
CA HIS A 180 -20.82 2.75 13.53
C HIS A 180 -19.38 2.24 13.51
N CYS A 181 -18.57 2.80 14.41
CA CYS A 181 -17.14 2.51 14.60
C CYS A 181 -16.86 1.02 14.37
N ARG A 182 -15.91 0.69 13.48
CA ARG A 182 -15.47 -0.69 13.18
C ARG A 182 -16.61 -1.65 12.71
N ILE A 183 -17.61 -1.16 11.96
CA ILE A 183 -18.63 -1.96 11.22
C ILE A 183 -19.37 -3.00 12.11
N LYS A 184 -20.01 -2.49 13.16
CA LYS A 184 -20.93 -3.22 14.05
C LYS A 184 -22.26 -2.45 14.16
N LYS A 185 -23.38 -3.15 14.29
CA LYS A 185 -24.67 -2.49 14.57
C LYS A 185 -24.61 -1.76 15.92
N CYS A 186 -25.30 -0.63 16.04
CA CYS A 186 -25.21 0.23 17.23
C CYS A 186 -26.24 -0.08 18.34
N ASN A 187 -27.14 -1.06 18.13
CA ASN A 187 -28.25 -1.38 19.05
C ASN A 187 -29.20 -0.20 19.37
N ASN A 188 -29.15 0.87 18.58
CA ASN A 188 -30.06 1.99 18.70
C ASN A 188 -31.30 1.77 17.81
N THR A 189 -32.49 1.79 18.42
CA THR A 189 -33.78 1.63 17.74
C THR A 189 -34.11 2.78 16.80
N THR A 190 -33.51 3.96 16.99
CA THR A 190 -33.67 5.13 16.10
C THR A 190 -32.58 5.22 15.03
N CYS A 191 -31.73 4.19 14.90
CA CYS A 191 -30.69 4.18 13.90
C CYS A 191 -31.28 4.12 12.48
N LEU A 192 -30.96 5.11 11.66
CA LEU A 192 -31.41 5.20 10.27
C LEU A 192 -30.72 4.18 9.35
N TYR A 193 -29.62 3.57 9.78
CA TYR A 193 -28.79 2.69 8.95
C TYR A 193 -28.94 1.20 9.29
N CYS A 194 -29.14 0.88 10.58
CA CYS A 194 -29.15 -0.51 11.05
C CYS A 194 -30.56 -1.09 11.03
N LYS A 195 -30.74 -2.20 10.31
CA LYS A 195 -31.89 -3.11 10.50
C LYS A 195 -31.85 -3.77 11.89
N PRO A 196 -32.94 -4.40 12.35
CA PRO A 196 -32.97 -5.13 13.62
C PRO A 196 -31.81 -6.12 13.80
N ILE A 197 -31.31 -6.24 15.04
CA ILE A 197 -30.23 -7.19 15.37
C ILE A 197 -30.77 -8.62 15.24
N ARG A 198 -29.96 -9.49 14.65
CA ARG A 198 -30.31 -10.87 14.34
C ARG A 198 -29.78 -11.87 15.38
N LEU A 199 -28.72 -11.50 16.08
CA LEU A 199 -28.18 -12.25 17.22
C LEU A 199 -29.10 -12.12 18.44
N PRO A 200 -29.15 -13.15 19.31
CA PRO A 200 -29.76 -13.03 20.63
C PRO A 200 -29.20 -11.84 21.42
N SER A 201 -30.06 -11.14 22.17
CA SER A 201 -29.67 -9.91 22.87
C SER A 201 -28.57 -10.11 23.92
N SER A 202 -28.45 -11.30 24.51
CA SER A 202 -27.34 -11.65 25.41
C SER A 202 -26.02 -11.77 24.66
N GLU A 203 -26.01 -12.46 23.52
CA GLU A 203 -24.81 -12.65 22.68
C GLU A 203 -24.34 -11.33 22.08
N PHE A 204 -25.25 -10.51 21.55
CA PHE A 204 -24.90 -9.24 20.93
C PHE A 204 -24.31 -8.23 21.92
N ARG A 205 -24.87 -8.18 23.15
CA ARG A 205 -24.34 -7.33 24.23
C ARG A 205 -22.93 -7.75 24.65
N ASN A 206 -22.67 -9.05 24.61
CA ASN A 206 -21.39 -9.66 24.98
C ASN A 206 -20.34 -9.66 23.85
N LEU A 207 -20.73 -9.22 22.65
CA LEU A 207 -19.88 -9.18 21.47
C LEU A 207 -19.03 -7.89 21.47
N SER A 208 -17.76 -7.99 21.82
CA SER A 208 -16.80 -6.88 21.75
C SER A 208 -15.96 -6.93 20.46
N PHE A 209 -15.37 -5.80 20.08
CA PHE A 209 -14.41 -5.75 18.99
C PHE A 209 -13.16 -6.57 19.31
N LEU A 210 -12.44 -6.96 18.25
CA LEU A 210 -11.14 -7.59 18.42
C LEU A 210 -10.18 -6.60 19.11
N PRO A 211 -9.46 -7.06 20.15
CA PRO A 211 -8.52 -6.24 20.88
C PRO A 211 -7.27 -5.99 20.02
N ASP A 212 -6.65 -4.84 20.21
CA ASP A 212 -5.35 -4.51 19.64
C ASP A 212 -4.25 -5.30 20.38
N PRO A 213 -3.11 -5.57 19.74
CA PRO A 213 -2.03 -6.33 20.38
C PRO A 213 -1.47 -5.57 21.59
N ILE A 214 -1.37 -6.23 22.75
CA ILE A 214 -0.78 -5.71 24.00
C ILE A 214 0.24 -6.73 24.52
N PRO A 215 1.43 -6.32 25.00
CA PRO A 215 2.41 -7.23 25.60
C PRO A 215 1.82 -8.02 26.76
N SER A 216 2.24 -9.27 26.90
CA SER A 216 1.88 -10.10 28.05
C SER A 216 2.50 -9.53 29.33
N GLN A 217 1.75 -9.58 30.43
CA GLN A 217 2.24 -9.16 31.75
C GLN A 217 3.37 -10.06 32.25
N ASN A 218 3.37 -11.35 31.86
CA ASN A 218 4.33 -12.35 32.32
C ASN A 218 5.57 -12.42 31.44
N ASN A 219 5.47 -12.02 30.17
CA ASN A 219 6.58 -12.03 29.21
C ASN A 219 6.40 -10.93 28.17
N THR A 220 7.18 -9.86 28.29
CA THR A 220 7.10 -8.69 27.41
C THR A 220 7.52 -8.96 25.96
N ASP A 221 8.18 -10.10 25.69
CA ASP A 221 8.56 -10.51 24.32
C ASP A 221 7.40 -11.13 23.53
N HIS A 222 6.29 -11.43 24.21
CA HIS A 222 5.09 -12.00 23.60
C HIS A 222 3.87 -11.10 23.83
N TYR A 223 2.91 -11.13 22.91
CA TYR A 223 1.60 -10.53 23.13
C TYR A 223 0.77 -11.36 24.09
N ALA A 224 -0.09 -10.70 24.85
CA ALA A 224 -1.09 -11.35 25.70
C ALA A 224 -2.05 -12.20 24.86
N THR A 225 -2.59 -13.26 25.46
CA THR A 225 -3.51 -14.16 24.75
C THR A 225 -4.86 -13.47 24.54
N PHE A 226 -5.61 -13.89 23.51
CA PHE A 226 -6.94 -13.32 23.24
C PHE A 226 -7.86 -13.39 24.46
N GLN A 227 -7.88 -14.51 25.19
CA GLN A 227 -8.69 -14.70 26.38
C GLN A 227 -8.40 -13.65 27.46
N ASP A 228 -7.14 -13.25 27.63
CA ASP A 228 -6.73 -12.31 28.68
C ASP A 228 -7.13 -10.86 28.37
N ILE A 229 -7.17 -10.49 27.08
CA ILE A 229 -7.38 -9.11 26.64
C ILE A 229 -8.75 -8.87 26.00
N TYR A 230 -9.51 -9.92 25.68
CA TYR A 230 -10.82 -9.73 25.08
C TYR A 230 -11.75 -9.00 26.06
N ARG A 231 -12.46 -7.98 25.54
CA ARG A 231 -13.31 -7.05 26.31
C ARG A 231 -12.58 -6.07 27.23
N THR A 232 -11.26 -5.97 27.11
CA THR A 232 -10.50 -4.89 27.76
C THR A 232 -10.30 -3.73 26.79
N GLU A 233 -10.05 -2.53 27.30
CA GLU A 233 -9.65 -1.40 26.47
C GLU A 233 -8.21 -1.59 25.99
N THR A 234 -8.04 -1.55 24.67
CA THR A 234 -6.73 -1.72 24.02
C THR A 234 -6.39 -0.52 23.15
N THR A 235 -5.11 -0.38 22.80
CA THR A 235 -4.65 0.69 21.91
C THR A 235 -3.70 0.14 20.85
N GLU A 236 -3.60 0.81 19.70
CA GLU A 236 -2.64 0.44 18.65
C GLU A 236 -1.16 0.71 19.02
N LYS A 237 -0.87 1.19 20.24
CA LYS A 237 0.48 1.60 20.68
C LYS A 237 1.52 0.51 20.49
N TYR A 238 1.14 -0.75 20.72
CA TYR A 238 2.07 -1.87 20.63
C TYR A 238 2.02 -2.61 19.28
N ARG A 239 1.33 -2.05 18.27
CA ARG A 239 1.37 -2.62 16.92
C ARG A 239 2.81 -2.54 16.38
N PRO A 240 3.42 -3.63 15.88
CA PRO A 240 4.83 -3.65 15.45
C PRO A 240 5.20 -2.52 14.47
N THR A 241 4.36 -2.29 13.46
CA THR A 241 4.58 -1.23 12.47
C THR A 241 4.53 0.17 13.09
N TYR A 242 3.70 0.35 14.12
CA TYR A 242 3.60 1.63 14.81
C TYR A 242 4.84 1.87 15.69
N ILE A 243 5.26 0.87 16.47
CA ILE A 243 6.51 0.92 17.25
C ILE A 243 7.69 1.25 16.33
N GLN A 244 7.84 0.50 15.23
CA GLN A 244 8.93 0.73 14.28
C GLN A 244 8.87 2.12 13.65
N SER A 245 7.65 2.63 13.39
CA SER A 245 7.49 4.00 12.86
C SER A 245 7.86 5.08 13.88
N GLN A 246 7.64 4.84 15.18
CA GLN A 246 8.04 5.76 16.24
C GLN A 246 9.54 5.74 16.49
N VAL A 247 10.15 4.55 16.53
CA VAL A 247 11.61 4.41 16.69
C VAL A 247 12.36 5.12 15.56
N ASN A 248 11.84 5.01 14.34
CA ASN A 248 12.42 5.64 13.15
C ASN A 248 11.89 7.05 12.88
N ALA A 249 11.05 7.62 13.76
CA ALA A 249 10.54 8.97 13.57
C ALA A 249 11.67 9.97 13.86
N GLU A 250 11.85 10.89 12.92
CA GLU A 250 12.56 12.14 13.20
C GLU A 250 11.72 12.97 14.19
N PRO A 251 12.34 13.58 15.21
CA PRO A 251 11.67 14.56 16.07
C PRO A 251 11.11 15.74 15.26
N ILE A 252 11.72 16.02 14.11
CA ILE A 252 11.36 17.11 13.20
C ILE A 252 10.08 16.74 12.43
N PRO A 253 9.07 17.65 12.38
CA PRO A 253 7.88 17.46 11.57
C PRO A 253 8.19 17.14 10.10
N LYS A 254 7.51 16.12 9.55
CA LYS A 254 7.69 15.71 8.14
C LYS A 254 7.41 16.82 7.12
N SER A 255 6.58 17.80 7.48
CA SER A 255 6.30 18.99 6.66
C SER A 255 7.54 19.88 6.47
N ILE A 256 8.51 19.84 7.38
CA ILE A 256 9.76 20.59 7.32
C ILE A 256 10.81 19.84 6.50
N LEU A 257 10.83 18.50 6.54
CA LEU A 257 11.78 17.65 5.81
C LEU A 257 11.42 17.52 4.32
N VAL A 258 11.36 18.65 3.61
CA VAL A 258 11.06 18.75 2.17
C VAL A 258 12.05 19.69 1.49
N VAL A 259 12.27 19.48 0.18
CA VAL A 259 13.27 20.22 -0.61
C VAL A 259 13.14 21.74 -0.48
N ARG A 260 11.90 22.27 -0.53
CA ARG A 260 11.63 23.73 -0.48
C ARG A 260 12.00 24.38 0.85
N LYS A 261 12.24 23.58 1.90
CA LYS A 261 12.57 24.02 3.25
C LYS A 261 14.07 23.86 3.57
N ILE A 262 14.86 23.34 2.64
CA ILE A 262 16.33 23.35 2.76
C ILE A 262 16.84 24.78 2.66
N ARG A 263 17.62 25.23 3.64
CA ARG A 263 18.19 26.58 3.72
C ARG A 263 19.69 26.61 3.48
N SER A 264 20.40 25.63 3.99
CA SER A 264 21.85 25.53 3.85
C SER A 264 22.27 24.06 3.96
N TYR A 265 23.58 23.85 3.92
CA TYR A 265 24.18 22.56 4.20
C TYR A 265 25.25 22.72 5.26
N ILE A 266 25.48 21.65 6.01
CA ILE A 266 26.50 21.55 7.04
C ILE A 266 27.32 20.28 6.77
N ASN A 267 28.64 20.36 6.91
CA ASN A 267 29.50 19.20 6.75
C ASN A 267 29.73 18.57 8.12
N CYS A 268 29.64 17.24 8.19
CA CYS A 268 30.01 16.51 9.40
C CYS A 268 31.54 16.45 9.52
N GLU A 269 32.08 16.76 10.69
CA GLU A 269 33.53 16.70 10.94
C GLU A 269 34.05 15.27 10.91
N ASP A 270 33.31 14.31 11.49
CA ASP A 270 33.76 12.92 11.58
C ASP A 270 33.84 12.19 10.24
N CYS A 271 32.96 12.52 9.28
CA CYS A 271 32.86 11.78 8.02
C CYS A 271 32.90 12.63 6.76
N GLY A 272 33.02 13.96 6.88
CA GLY A 272 33.02 14.91 5.76
C GLY A 272 31.69 15.06 5.02
N LYS A 273 30.70 14.18 5.27
CA LYS A 273 29.43 14.16 4.54
C LYS A 273 28.64 15.44 4.78
N ARG A 274 28.12 15.97 3.68
CA ARG A 274 27.21 17.11 3.69
C ARG A 274 25.80 16.69 4.10
N ARG A 275 25.22 17.40 5.07
CA ARG A 275 23.87 17.21 5.62
C ARG A 275 22.99 18.42 5.32
N CYS A 276 21.70 18.17 5.08
CA CYS A 276 20.73 19.22 4.79
C CYS A 276 20.29 19.92 6.06
N VAL A 277 20.25 21.25 6.00
CA VAL A 277 19.75 22.10 7.08
C VAL A 277 18.42 22.69 6.63
N TYR A 278 17.40 22.51 7.46
CA TYR A 278 16.01 22.84 7.15
C TYR A 278 15.50 23.99 8.03
N SER A 279 14.58 24.80 7.49
CA SER A 279 13.79 25.75 8.27
C SER A 279 12.45 26.00 7.60
N ASP A 280 11.40 26.23 8.39
CA ASP A 280 10.08 26.50 7.85
C ASP A 280 10.05 27.82 7.07
N LYS A 281 10.73 28.84 7.57
CA LYS A 281 10.85 30.17 6.95
C LYS A 281 12.25 30.37 6.38
N SER A 282 12.43 31.37 5.52
CA SER A 282 13.76 31.84 5.18
C SER A 282 14.36 32.54 6.39
N LEU A 283 15.64 32.31 6.66
CA LEU A 283 16.34 33.00 7.75
C LEU A 283 16.50 34.47 7.39
N THR A 284 16.28 35.35 8.36
CA THR A 284 16.63 36.77 8.26
C THR A 284 18.15 36.95 8.26
N CYS A 285 18.63 38.13 7.86
CA CYS A 285 20.07 38.43 7.85
C CYS A 285 20.72 38.21 9.24
N LYS A 286 20.00 38.57 10.32
CA LYS A 286 20.48 38.36 11.69
C LYS A 286 20.54 36.88 12.05
N GLU A 287 19.47 36.13 11.81
CA GLU A 287 19.43 34.68 12.09
C GLU A 287 20.49 33.92 11.28
N GLN A 288 20.81 34.39 10.06
CA GLN A 288 21.86 33.81 9.25
C GLN A 288 23.25 34.10 9.80
N GLN A 289 23.49 35.30 10.35
CA GLN A 289 24.74 35.64 11.04
C GLN A 289 24.91 34.81 12.32
N ASP A 290 23.86 34.75 13.16
CA ASP A 290 23.87 33.97 14.41
C ASP A 290 24.06 32.47 14.12
N TYR A 291 23.42 31.95 13.07
CA TYR A 291 23.64 30.59 12.59
C TYR A 291 25.09 30.34 12.17
N GLN A 292 25.70 31.27 11.41
CA GLN A 292 27.09 31.12 10.98
C GLN A 292 28.06 31.17 12.17
N GLN A 293 27.83 32.07 13.13
CA GLN A 293 28.63 32.15 14.35
C GLN A 293 28.55 30.87 15.19
N ALA A 294 27.38 30.24 15.24
CA ALA A 294 27.22 28.94 15.88
C ALA A 294 28.04 27.86 15.16
N LEU A 295 28.01 27.82 13.82
CA LEU A 295 28.83 26.86 13.06
C LEU A 295 30.33 27.07 13.24
N ASP A 296 30.78 28.30 13.32
CA ASP A 296 32.21 28.62 13.47
C ASP A 296 32.76 28.20 14.85
N SER A 297 31.89 28.04 15.84
CA SER A 297 32.23 27.63 17.21
C SER A 297 31.87 26.18 17.54
N TYR A 298 31.11 25.50 16.68
CA TYR A 298 30.56 24.17 16.94
C TYR A 298 31.02 23.11 15.94
N SER A 299 31.65 22.07 16.49
CA SER A 299 31.96 20.78 15.87
C SER A 299 30.72 19.96 15.47
N TYR A 300 30.17 20.05 14.26
CA TYR A 300 29.00 19.22 13.89
C TYR A 300 29.34 17.77 13.55
N SER A 301 28.65 16.84 14.23
CA SER A 301 28.64 15.41 13.93
C SER A 301 27.26 14.93 13.49
N CYS A 302 27.20 13.92 12.60
CA CYS A 302 25.94 13.37 12.10
C CYS A 302 25.03 12.93 13.26
N GLY A 303 23.80 13.42 13.27
CA GLY A 303 22.81 13.10 14.29
C GLY A 303 22.77 14.05 15.48
N ALA A 304 23.78 14.93 15.62
CA ALA A 304 23.81 15.95 16.67
C ALA A 304 22.87 17.12 16.36
N LEU A 305 22.51 17.86 17.41
CA LEU A 305 21.83 19.15 17.28
C LEU A 305 22.86 20.24 16.96
N ILE A 306 22.49 21.23 16.15
CA ILE A 306 23.36 22.39 15.86
C ILE A 306 23.45 23.31 17.07
N PHE A 307 22.34 23.42 17.80
CA PHE A 307 22.18 24.40 18.88
C PHE A 307 21.92 23.69 20.21
N LEU A 308 22.44 24.30 21.28
CA LEU A 308 22.09 23.94 22.65
C LEU A 308 20.62 24.27 22.95
N ASP A 309 20.11 23.70 24.04
CA ASP A 309 18.69 23.72 24.37
C ASP A 309 18.09 25.11 24.60
N ASP A 310 18.93 26.07 24.95
CA ASP A 310 18.60 27.46 25.28
C ASP A 310 18.69 28.44 24.10
N HIS A 311 19.20 28.00 22.94
CA HIS A 311 19.37 28.88 21.80
C HIS A 311 18.06 29.10 21.03
N TYR A 312 17.71 30.36 20.75
CA TYR A 312 16.43 30.70 20.11
C TYR A 312 16.25 30.11 18.69
N LEU A 313 17.34 29.83 17.97
CA LEU A 313 17.30 29.19 16.64
C LEU A 313 17.00 27.69 16.67
N LYS A 314 17.04 27.03 17.84
CA LYS A 314 16.85 25.57 17.96
C LYS A 314 15.51 25.10 17.39
N GLU A 315 14.45 25.88 17.59
CA GLU A 315 13.11 25.58 17.05
C GLU A 315 12.86 26.15 15.65
N THR A 316 13.87 26.80 15.07
CA THR A 316 13.76 27.44 13.74
C THR A 316 14.59 26.70 12.70
N VAL A 317 15.77 26.20 13.09
CA VAL A 317 16.75 25.57 12.20
C VAL A 317 16.96 24.12 12.62
N PHE A 318 16.84 23.21 11.66
CA PHE A 318 16.76 21.78 11.92
C PHE A 318 17.75 20.99 11.07
N VAL A 319 18.31 19.93 11.65
CA VAL A 319 19.06 18.87 10.97
C VAL A 319 18.51 17.53 11.37
N ARG A 320 18.60 16.54 10.48
CA ARG A 320 18.22 15.18 10.83
C ARG A 320 19.06 14.66 12.00
N THR A 321 18.37 14.10 12.99
CA THR A 321 19.01 13.55 14.19
C THR A 321 19.03 12.03 14.17
N ARG A 322 18.13 11.39 13.41
CA ARG A 322 18.13 9.94 13.15
C ARG A 322 19.04 9.58 11.97
N ILE A 323 20.26 10.13 11.96
CA ILE A 323 21.27 9.89 10.94
C ILE A 323 22.63 9.66 11.60
N SER A 324 23.49 8.86 10.98
CA SER A 324 24.84 8.58 11.45
C SER A 324 25.87 8.80 10.35
N CYS A 325 27.15 8.77 10.69
CA CYS A 325 28.24 8.85 9.70
C CYS A 325 28.18 7.72 8.66
N ASN A 326 27.59 6.57 9.01
CA ASN A 326 27.39 5.45 8.07
C ASN A 326 26.21 5.67 7.11
N SER A 327 25.31 6.61 7.41
CA SER A 327 24.17 6.90 6.55
C SER A 327 24.63 7.60 5.26
N PRO A 328 24.01 7.26 4.11
CA PRO A 328 24.29 7.93 2.84
C PRO A 328 23.85 9.40 2.86
N ILE A 329 24.20 10.15 1.82
CA ILE A 329 23.72 11.52 1.59
C ILE A 329 22.19 11.51 1.49
N GLU A 330 21.56 12.53 2.07
CA GLU A 330 20.11 12.66 2.05
C GLU A 330 19.60 12.81 0.62
N ILE A 331 18.58 12.02 0.25
CA ILE A 331 18.01 12.05 -1.11
C ILE A 331 17.54 13.46 -1.51
N LEU A 332 17.06 14.24 -0.55
CA LEU A 332 16.57 15.60 -0.78
C LEU A 332 17.68 16.57 -1.20
N TYR A 333 18.96 16.26 -0.90
CA TYR A 333 20.11 17.00 -1.42
C TYR A 333 20.10 17.02 -2.95
N TYR A 334 19.89 15.87 -3.59
CA TYR A 334 19.90 15.71 -5.05
C TYR A 334 18.69 16.34 -5.74
N SER A 335 17.59 16.50 -5.01
CA SER A 335 16.39 17.18 -5.51
C SER A 335 16.45 18.69 -5.27
N SER A 336 17.42 19.18 -4.51
CA SER A 336 17.61 20.59 -4.22
C SER A 336 18.37 21.27 -5.35
N HIS A 337 17.84 22.40 -5.84
CA HIS A 337 18.49 23.26 -6.83
C HIS A 337 19.10 24.51 -6.19
N LYS A 338 19.55 24.41 -4.92
CA LYS A 338 20.25 25.49 -4.24
C LYS A 338 21.55 25.84 -4.99
N SER A 339 21.84 27.13 -5.11
CA SER A 339 23.11 27.63 -5.63
C SER A 339 24.28 27.04 -4.83
N GLY A 340 25.29 26.51 -5.52
CA GLY A 340 26.42 25.81 -4.92
C GLY A 340 26.21 24.29 -4.74
N ASN A 341 25.06 23.73 -5.11
CA ASN A 341 24.91 22.29 -5.21
C ASN A 341 25.72 21.73 -6.38
N TYR A 342 26.47 20.68 -6.11
CA TYR A 342 27.17 19.87 -7.10
C TYR A 342 26.89 18.39 -6.87
N LEU A 343 27.13 17.59 -7.92
CA LEU A 343 26.97 16.15 -7.86
C LEU A 343 28.01 15.54 -6.92
N ILE A 344 27.53 14.70 -6.01
CA ILE A 344 28.36 13.96 -5.06
C ILE A 344 27.88 12.51 -4.97
N CYS A 345 28.79 11.59 -4.68
CA CYS A 345 28.51 10.19 -4.46
C CYS A 345 27.47 10.01 -3.35
N TYR A 346 26.46 9.17 -3.60
CA TYR A 346 25.37 8.87 -2.69
C TYR A 346 25.84 8.34 -1.34
N TYR A 347 26.91 7.54 -1.31
CA TYR A 347 27.35 6.87 -0.09
C TYR A 347 28.33 7.71 0.73
N CYS A 348 29.36 8.27 0.09
CA CYS A 348 30.46 8.96 0.77
C CYS A 348 30.42 10.49 0.66
N GLY A 349 29.71 11.05 -0.32
CA GLY A 349 29.69 12.50 -0.54
C GLY A 349 30.86 13.05 -1.38
N GLU A 350 31.70 12.19 -1.96
CA GLU A 350 32.78 12.63 -2.84
C GLU A 350 32.27 13.18 -4.17
N SER A 351 32.86 14.29 -4.63
CA SER A 351 32.55 14.90 -5.93
C SER A 351 33.43 14.42 -7.06
N GLU A 352 34.59 13.84 -6.74
CA GLU A 352 35.56 13.36 -7.71
C GLU A 352 35.33 11.88 -8.04
N ASP A 353 35.89 11.44 -9.17
CA ASP A 353 35.86 10.05 -9.64
C ASP A 353 34.46 9.42 -9.67
N LEU A 354 33.47 10.22 -10.10
CA LEU A 354 32.10 9.74 -10.26
C LEU A 354 32.01 8.80 -11.47
N VAL A 355 31.53 7.59 -11.21
CA VAL A 355 31.34 6.54 -12.20
C VAL A 355 30.22 6.94 -13.15
N THR A 356 30.49 6.76 -14.45
CA THR A 356 29.47 6.99 -15.48
C THR A 356 28.31 6.01 -15.30
N THR A 357 27.10 6.53 -15.15
CA THR A 357 25.90 5.70 -15.00
C THR A 357 25.66 4.84 -16.24
N PRO A 358 25.57 3.50 -16.09
CA PRO A 358 25.26 2.58 -17.19
C PRO A 358 23.93 2.92 -17.86
N GLN A 359 23.89 2.80 -19.19
CA GLN A 359 22.70 3.08 -19.99
C GLN A 359 21.52 2.16 -19.61
N SER A 360 21.81 0.89 -19.30
CA SER A 360 20.82 -0.08 -18.84
C SER A 360 20.05 0.41 -17.61
N LEU A 361 20.72 1.02 -16.63
CA LEU A 361 20.03 1.55 -15.45
C LEU A 361 19.14 2.75 -15.79
N LYS A 362 19.55 3.62 -16.71
CA LYS A 362 18.76 4.80 -17.13
C LYS A 362 17.44 4.40 -17.79
N GLU A 363 17.44 3.27 -18.49
CA GLU A 363 16.23 2.72 -19.13
C GLU A 363 15.28 2.07 -18.13
N HIS A 364 15.80 1.56 -17.01
CA HIS A 364 15.03 0.79 -16.03
C HIS A 364 14.62 1.61 -14.81
N PHE A 365 15.22 2.77 -14.53
CA PHE A 365 14.96 3.53 -13.30
C PHE A 365 14.78 5.03 -13.55
N LYS A 366 13.78 5.62 -12.89
CA LYS A 366 13.49 7.07 -12.97
C LYS A 366 14.54 7.93 -12.29
N GLN A 367 15.15 7.43 -11.22
CA GLN A 367 16.14 8.14 -10.43
C GLN A 367 17.32 7.21 -10.13
N ILE A 368 18.51 7.69 -10.44
CA ILE A 368 19.78 7.00 -10.19
C ILE A 368 20.69 7.99 -9.50
N TYR A 369 21.21 7.61 -8.33
CA TYR A 369 22.06 8.51 -7.54
C TYR A 369 23.54 8.26 -7.88
N PRO A 370 24.39 9.30 -7.89
CA PRO A 370 25.79 9.17 -8.27
C PRO A 370 26.55 8.18 -7.37
N LEU A 371 27.56 7.53 -7.94
CA LEU A 371 28.47 6.59 -7.28
C LEU A 371 29.90 6.97 -7.66
N CYS A 372 30.84 6.98 -6.70
CA CYS A 372 32.26 7.14 -7.00
C CYS A 372 32.99 5.80 -7.09
N GLU A 373 34.14 5.79 -7.76
CA GLU A 373 34.99 4.60 -7.95
C GLU A 373 35.39 3.98 -6.62
N GLY A 374 35.74 4.78 -5.60
CA GLY A 374 36.10 4.27 -4.28
C GLY A 374 34.96 3.51 -3.58
N CYS A 375 33.71 3.97 -3.73
CA CYS A 375 32.56 3.24 -3.21
C CYS A 375 32.27 1.98 -4.04
N GLN A 376 32.45 2.04 -5.36
CA GLN A 376 32.30 0.89 -6.23
C GLN A 376 33.31 -0.21 -5.90
N GLY A 377 34.57 0.14 -5.67
CA GLY A 377 35.64 -0.78 -5.24
C GLY A 377 35.35 -1.43 -3.88
N ASN A 378 34.63 -0.72 -3.00
CA ASN A 378 34.13 -1.25 -1.72
C ASN A 378 32.83 -2.06 -1.85
N GLY A 379 32.45 -2.48 -3.08
CA GLY A 379 31.30 -3.33 -3.34
C GLY A 379 29.95 -2.62 -3.27
N LYS A 380 29.90 -1.27 -3.37
CA LYS A 380 28.64 -0.54 -3.49
C LYS A 380 28.17 -0.47 -4.94
N GLU A 381 26.87 -0.62 -5.13
CA GLU A 381 26.21 -0.44 -6.42
C GLU A 381 25.43 0.88 -6.47
N PHE A 382 25.08 1.31 -7.69
CA PHE A 382 24.23 2.48 -7.89
C PHE A 382 22.92 2.34 -7.10
N TYR A 383 22.63 3.31 -6.26
CA TYR A 383 21.33 3.38 -5.60
C TYR A 383 20.30 3.89 -6.61
N THR A 384 19.19 3.18 -6.78
CA THR A 384 18.15 3.50 -7.77
C THR A 384 16.77 3.62 -7.12
N LYS A 385 15.90 4.42 -7.73
CA LYS A 385 14.50 4.59 -7.32
C LYS A 385 13.55 4.69 -8.50
N GLY A 386 12.34 4.18 -8.27
CA GLY A 386 11.24 4.29 -9.22
C GLY A 386 11.51 3.48 -10.48
N GLU A 387 11.49 2.17 -10.35
CA GLU A 387 11.58 1.25 -11.48
C GLU A 387 10.56 1.65 -12.57
N ILE A 388 11.08 1.92 -13.75
CA ILE A 388 10.29 2.15 -14.95
C ILE A 388 9.79 0.77 -15.33
N LYS A 389 8.51 0.52 -15.05
CA LYS A 389 7.82 -0.59 -15.69
C LYS A 389 7.76 -0.29 -17.17
N THR A 390 8.81 -0.66 -17.89
CA THR A 390 8.63 -1.02 -19.28
C THR A 390 7.64 -2.18 -19.22
N ASN A 391 6.46 -2.00 -19.79
CA ASN A 391 5.79 -3.16 -20.35
C ASN A 391 6.82 -3.64 -21.36
N GLY A 392 7.63 -4.63 -20.95
CA GLY A 392 8.63 -5.20 -21.82
C GLY A 392 7.93 -5.45 -23.14
N CYS A 393 8.56 -5.02 -24.22
CA CYS A 393 8.29 -5.62 -25.50
C CYS A 393 8.52 -7.11 -25.24
N SER A 394 7.45 -7.83 -24.91
CA SER A 394 7.43 -9.27 -24.92
C SER A 394 7.77 -9.56 -26.35
N SER A 395 9.05 -9.82 -26.61
CA SER A 395 9.47 -10.54 -27.78
C SER A 395 8.46 -11.69 -27.87
N LYS A 396 7.60 -11.60 -28.88
CA LYS A 396 6.72 -12.69 -29.26
C LYS A 396 7.69 -13.81 -29.61
N HIS A 397 8.12 -14.59 -28.63
CA HIS A 397 8.76 -15.86 -28.86
C HIS A 397 7.67 -16.69 -29.53
N HIS A 398 7.66 -16.63 -30.85
CA HIS A 398 7.11 -17.70 -31.67
C HIS A 398 7.99 -18.91 -31.34
N LYS A 399 7.56 -19.68 -30.34
CA LYS A 399 7.87 -21.10 -30.33
C LYS A 399 6.86 -21.73 -31.26
N ILE A 400 7.41 -22.27 -32.36
CA ILE A 400 6.75 -23.16 -33.31
C ILE A 400 6.00 -24.24 -32.54
#